data_AF-A0A843CDM7-F1
#
_entry.id   AF-A0A843CDM7-F1
#
_cell.length_a   1.000
_cell.length_b   1.000
_cell.length_c   1.000
_cell.angle_alpha   90.00
_cell.angle_beta   90.00
_cell.angle_gamma   90.00
#
_symmetry.space_group_name_H-M   'P 1'
#
loop_
_entity.id
_entity.type
_entity.pdbx_description
1 polymer ?
#
loop_
_entity_poly.entity_id
_entity_poly.type
_entity_poly.pdbx_seq_one_letter_code
_entity_poly.pdbx_strand_id
1 'polypeptide(L)'
;MAEIPLAPVTRIVKNAGVERISKDATEEFAKLIEAEGERIAKKAVALAKHAGRKTVKVEDILEAVESKGHKKSFKSRQNLGPHDLGFKIVMKKK
;
A
#
# COMPACT_ATOMS: atom_id res chain seq x y z
N MET A 1 18.42 9.49 -9.80
CA MET A 1 18.12 8.07 -10.08
C MET A 1 17.12 7.64 -9.03
N ALA A 2 16.08 6.91 -9.43
CA ALA A 2 15.24 6.22 -8.46
C ALA A 2 16.09 5.13 -7.79
N GLU A 3 16.09 5.07 -6.45
CA GLU A 3 16.70 4.00 -5.65
C GLU A 3 15.92 2.68 -5.78
N ILE A 4 14.61 2.76 -6.04
CA ILE A 4 13.75 1.60 -6.22
C ILE A 4 13.91 1.05 -7.63
N PRO A 5 14.16 -0.27 -7.79
CA PRO A 5 14.25 -0.90 -9.11
C PRO A 5 12.95 -0.75 -9.92
N LEU A 6 13.06 -0.50 -11.23
CA LEU A 6 11.90 -0.29 -12.11
C LEU A 6 11.02 -1.53 -12.31
N ALA A 7 11.58 -2.73 -12.15
CA ALA A 7 10.86 -4.00 -12.34
C ALA A 7 9.71 -4.21 -11.33
N PRO A 8 9.91 -4.10 -10.00
CA PRO A 8 8.81 -4.16 -9.03
C PRO A 8 7.79 -3.03 -9.21
N VAL A 9 8.24 -1.82 -9.54
CA VAL A 9 7.35 -0.68 -9.83
C VAL A 9 6.42 -0.99 -11.01
N THR A 10 6.98 -1.54 -12.10
CA THR A 10 6.21 -2.00 -13.26
C THR A 10 5.17 -3.05 -12.88
N ARG A 11 5.52 -3.99 -11.98
CA ARG A 11 4.59 -5.05 -11.53
C ARG A 11 3.40 -4.47 -10.77
N ILE A 12 3.60 -3.47 -9.92
CA ILE A 12 2.50 -2.80 -9.19
C ILE A 12 1.47 -2.24 -10.18
N VAL A 13 1.94 -1.53 -11.21
CA VAL A 13 1.05 -0.93 -12.21
C VAL A 13 0.36 -2.00 -13.06
N LYS A 14 1.08 -3.04 -13.50
CA LYS A 14 0.48 -4.14 -14.26
C LYS A 14 -0.58 -4.89 -13.47
N ASN A 15 -0.34 -5.15 -12.18
CA ASN A 15 -1.30 -5.78 -11.29
C ASN A 15 -2.54 -4.91 -11.04
N ALA A 16 -2.44 -3.59 -11.26
CA ALA A 16 -3.60 -2.69 -11.24
C ALA A 16 -4.48 -2.77 -12.50
N GLY A 17 -4.07 -3.55 -13.51
CA GLY A 17 -4.92 -3.92 -14.65
C GLY A 17 -4.45 -3.43 -16.02
N VAL A 18 -3.25 -2.84 -16.14
CA VAL A 18 -2.72 -2.44 -17.45
C VAL A 18 -1.73 -3.46 -18.01
N GLU A 19 -1.84 -3.71 -19.32
CA GLU A 19 -0.98 -4.68 -20.02
C GLU A 19 0.41 -4.10 -20.32
N ARG A 20 0.47 -2.81 -20.69
CA ARG A 20 1.69 -2.11 -21.13
C ARG A 20 1.85 -0.79 -20.38
N ILE A 21 3.10 -0.44 -20.10
CA ILE A 21 3.50 0.83 -19.48
C ILE A 21 4.78 1.30 -20.18
N SER A 22 4.89 2.60 -20.46
CA SER A 22 6.09 3.18 -21.05
C SER A 22 7.22 3.27 -20.01
N LYS A 23 8.47 3.28 -20.48
CA LYS A 23 9.63 3.38 -19.59
C LYS A 23 9.59 4.67 -18.76
N ASP A 24 9.29 5.80 -19.40
CA ASP A 24 9.23 7.11 -18.74
C ASP A 24 8.14 7.16 -17.67
N ALA A 25 6.98 6.54 -17.92
CA ALA A 25 5.91 6.45 -16.92
C ALA A 25 6.33 5.59 -15.71
N THR A 26 7.05 4.49 -15.94
CA THR A 26 7.61 3.68 -14.86
C THR A 26 8.63 4.47 -14.04
N GLU A 27 9.50 5.24 -14.69
CA GLU A 27 10.51 6.08 -14.02
C GLU A 27 9.86 7.18 -13.17
N GLU A 28 8.86 7.89 -13.70
CA GLU A 28 8.12 8.90 -12.95
C GLU A 28 7.32 8.28 -11.78
N PHE A 29 6.68 7.14 -12.00
CA PHE A 29 5.95 6.46 -10.93
C PHE A 29 6.88 5.98 -9.81
N ALA A 30 8.10 5.52 -10.14
CA ALA A 30 9.11 5.17 -9.15
C ALA A 30 9.48 6.37 -8.26
N LYS A 31 9.73 7.54 -8.87
CA LYS A 31 10.03 8.78 -8.12
C LYS A 31 8.90 9.19 -7.18
N LEU A 32 7.65 9.06 -7.62
CA LEU A 32 6.48 9.40 -6.81
C LEU A 32 6.32 8.45 -5.60
N ILE A 33 6.54 7.15 -5.81
CA ILE A 33 6.54 6.17 -4.71
C ILE A 33 7.63 6.49 -3.69
N GLU A 34 8.83 6.84 -4.14
CA GLU A 34 9.94 7.22 -3.25
C GLU A 34 9.60 8.46 -2.43
N ALA A 35 9.09 9.51 -3.07
CA ALA A 35 8.72 10.74 -2.40
C ALA A 35 7.64 10.50 -1.31
N GLU A 36 6.62 9.70 -1.62
CA GLU A 36 5.60 9.36 -0.64
C GLU A 36 6.12 8.42 0.45
N GLY A 37 6.96 7.45 0.09
CA GLY A 37 7.65 6.55 1.02
C GLY A 37 8.51 7.32 2.02
N GLU A 38 9.28 8.31 1.57
CA GLU A 38 10.04 9.20 2.44
C GLU A 38 9.14 10.00 3.38
N ARG A 39 8.01 10.52 2.87
CA ARG A 39 7.05 11.28 3.67
C ARG A 39 6.48 10.43 4.80
N ILE A 40 6.09 9.20 4.49
CA ILE A 40 5.57 8.22 5.47
C ILE A 40 6.69 7.86 6.47
N ALA A 41 7.90 7.57 5.99
CA ALA A 41 9.02 7.20 6.84
C ALA A 41 9.37 8.30 7.85
N LYS A 42 9.47 9.56 7.40
CA LYS A 42 9.75 10.72 8.28
C LYS A 42 8.70 10.86 9.39
N LYS A 43 7.41 10.71 9.04
CA LYS A 43 6.32 10.74 10.02
C LYS A 43 6.39 9.57 11.01
N ALA A 44 6.58 8.35 10.52
CA ALA A 44 6.66 7.16 11.37
C ALA A 44 7.84 7.23 12.35
N VAL A 45 8.99 7.74 11.90
CA VAL A 45 10.15 8.00 12.77
C VAL A 45 9.82 9.05 13.83
N ALA A 46 9.13 10.14 13.46
CA ALA A 46 8.70 11.14 14.43
C ALA A 46 7.77 10.53 15.50
N LEU A 47 6.79 9.72 15.09
CA LEU A 47 5.88 9.02 15.99
C LEU A 47 6.61 8.07 16.95
N ALA A 48 7.54 7.27 16.44
CA ALA A 48 8.36 6.38 17.26
C ALA A 48 9.19 7.17 18.29
N LYS A 49 9.81 8.29 17.86
CA LYS A 49 10.57 9.20 18.74
C LYS A 49 9.68 9.83 19.82
N HIS A 50 8.47 10.26 19.49
CA HIS A 50 7.50 10.78 20.46
C HIS A 50 7.10 9.73 21.50
N ALA A 51 7.09 8.45 21.13
CA ALA A 51 6.87 7.33 22.03
C ALA A 51 8.13 6.89 22.79
N GLY A 52 9.26 7.60 22.68
CA GLY A 52 10.53 7.25 23.32
C GLY A 52 11.24 6.02 22.74
N ARG A 53 10.77 5.52 21.57
CA ARG A 53 11.32 4.33 20.91
C ARG A 53 12.29 4.73 19.80
N LYS A 54 13.38 3.96 19.66
CA LYS A 54 14.32 4.08 18.51
C LYS A 54 13.92 3.21 17.32
N THR A 55 13.07 2.21 17.56
CA THR A 55 12.58 1.28 16.54
C THR A 55 11.18 1.70 16.09
N VAL A 56 11.02 1.89 14.78
CA VAL A 56 9.71 2.11 14.14
C VAL A 56 8.94 0.79 14.12
N LYS A 57 7.71 0.80 14.62
CA LYS A 57 6.79 -0.35 14.62
C LYS A 57 5.75 -0.19 13.52
N VAL A 58 5.03 -1.29 13.26
CA VAL A 58 3.90 -1.33 12.31
C VAL A 58 2.87 -0.23 12.64
N GLU A 59 2.56 -0.05 13.92
CA GLU A 59 1.64 0.99 14.41
C GLU A 59 2.06 2.40 13.97
N ASP A 60 3.36 2.71 13.99
CA ASP A 60 3.88 4.03 13.61
C ASP A 60 3.74 4.27 12.10
N ILE A 61 3.87 3.22 11.28
CA ILE A 61 3.69 3.28 9.82
C ILE A 61 2.22 3.47 9.46
N LEU A 62 1.31 2.72 10.09
CA LEU A 62 -0.12 2.85 9.87
C LEU A 62 -0.62 4.24 10.28
N GLU A 63 -0.21 4.71 11.46
CA GLU A 63 -0.56 6.04 11.95
C GLU A 63 0.04 7.17 11.09
N ALA A 64 1.20 6.93 10.45
CA ALA A 64 1.82 7.91 9.54
C ALA A 64 1.00 8.14 8.25
N VAL A 65 0.25 7.13 7.81
CA VAL A 65 -0.63 7.20 6.63
C VAL A 65 -2.03 7.67 7.01
N GLU A 66 -2.52 7.30 8.20
CA GLU A 66 -3.82 7.76 8.70
C GLU A 66 -3.79 9.26 9.04
N SER A 67 -4.40 10.07 8.17
CA SER A 67 -4.65 11.48 8.46
C SER A 67 -5.67 11.56 9.59
N LYS A 68 -5.24 11.94 10.80
CA LYS A 68 -6.03 12.16 12.03
C LYS A 68 -7.54 12.35 11.73
N GLY A 69 -8.26 11.24 11.75
CA GLY A 69 -9.65 11.16 11.34
C GLY A 69 -10.32 9.95 11.98
N HIS A 70 -10.35 9.93 13.31
CA HIS A 70 -11.21 9.08 14.14
C HIS A 70 -10.97 7.58 14.04
N LYS A 71 -10.21 7.06 15.02
CA LYS A 71 -9.97 5.64 15.35
C LYS A 71 -11.21 4.85 15.78
N LYS A 72 -12.36 5.02 15.13
CA LYS A 72 -13.56 4.22 15.40
C LYS A 72 -14.16 3.64 14.13
N SER A 73 -13.50 2.64 13.52
CA SER A 73 -14.25 1.62 12.76
C SER A 73 -13.46 0.36 12.34
N PHE A 74 -12.12 0.35 12.34
CA PHE A 74 -11.37 -0.73 11.66
C PHE A 74 -11.53 -2.12 12.29
N LYS A 75 -11.86 -2.21 13.59
CA LYS A 75 -12.07 -3.50 14.28
C LYS A 75 -13.35 -4.26 13.88
N SER A 76 -14.15 -3.75 12.94
CA SER A 76 -15.40 -4.38 12.49
C SER A 76 -15.28 -5.26 11.23
N ARG A 77 -14.12 -5.30 10.54
CA ARG A 77 -13.97 -6.07 9.28
C ARG A 77 -13.39 -7.47 9.41
N GLN A 78 -13.00 -7.91 10.61
CA GLN A 78 -12.47 -9.27 10.81
C GLN A 78 -13.55 -10.38 10.85
N ASN A 79 -14.81 -10.05 10.57
CA ASN A 79 -15.93 -11.00 10.47
C ASN A 79 -16.55 -11.06 9.07
N LEU A 80 -15.75 -10.94 8.00
CA LEU A 80 -16.20 -11.34 6.67
C LEU A 80 -16.04 -12.85 6.54
N GLY A 81 -17.14 -13.57 6.82
CA GLY A 81 -17.24 -15.01 6.63
C GLY A 81 -17.09 -15.42 5.16
N PRO A 82 -16.98 -16.73 4.88
CA PRO A 82 -16.62 -17.27 3.55
C PRO A 82 -17.66 -17.05 2.44
N HIS A 83 -18.70 -16.24 2.65
CA HIS A 83 -19.84 -16.10 1.74
C HIS A 83 -19.67 -15.01 0.65
N ASP A 84 -18.61 -14.20 0.70
CA ASP A 84 -18.32 -13.18 -0.32
C ASP A 84 -17.37 -13.67 -1.44
N LEU A 85 -17.20 -14.99 -1.59
CA LEU A 85 -16.62 -15.56 -2.82
C LEU A 85 -17.70 -15.68 -3.90
N GLY A 86 -18.09 -14.53 -4.43
CA GLY A 86 -18.92 -14.39 -5.64
C GLY A 86 -18.20 -14.83 -6.94
N PHE A 87 -17.29 -15.80 -6.89
CA PHE A 87 -16.73 -16.43 -8.07
C PHE A 87 -17.64 -17.61 -8.46
N LYS A 88 -18.74 -17.29 -9.15
CA LYS A 88 -19.60 -18.26 -9.81
C LYS A 88 -18.81 -18.89 -10.98
N ILE A 89 -17.99 -19.90 -10.66
CA ILE A 89 -17.54 -20.89 -11.65
C ILE A 89 -18.80 -21.67 -12.06
N VAL A 90 -19.42 -21.27 -13.17
CA VAL A 90 -20.39 -22.12 -13.87
C VAL A 90 -19.67 -22.75 -15.06
N MET A 91 -19.16 -23.96 -14.83
CA MET A 91 -18.89 -24.91 -15.89
C MET A 91 -20.22 -25.55 -16.35
N LYS A 92 -20.36 -25.67 -17.68
CA LYS A 92 -20.99 -26.79 -18.42
C LYS A 92 -22.51 -27.02 -18.27
N LYS A 93 -23.27 -26.64 -19.31
CA LYS A 93 -24.20 -27.50 -20.07
C LYS A 93 -24.93 -26.72 -21.17
N LYS A 94 -24.54 -26.92 -22.42
CA LYS A 94 -25.45 -27.24 -23.53
C LYS A 94 -24.63 -27.88 -24.65
#